data_AF-A0A5N6UAE5-F1
#
_entry.id   AF-A0A5N6UAE5-F1
#
_cell.length_a   1.000
_cell.length_b   1.000
_cell.length_c   1.000
_cell.angle_alpha   90.00
_cell.angle_beta   90.00
_cell.angle_gamma   90.00
#
_symmetry.space_group_name_H-M   'P 1'
#
loop_
_entity.id
_entity.type
_entity.pdbx_description
1 polymer ?
#
loop_
_entity_poly.entity_id
_entity_poly.type
_entity_poly.pdbx_seq_one_letter_code
_entity_poly.pdbx_strand_id
1 'polypeptide(L)'
;MEALKRLASLSSEETYFDDPSDDEVDGEWEKITQDPAKRLAFERRCIEHELTHEKRVIILQDNPSTRSHCRFWECIPTKLSGEPNIRSAFRFNVKDLSGRYYCLEPNKYYHVSCMEQIFPDLAALIERGDLRMDGVTQMTSASWQISRFHNAIEDWFRYKGRSFDVKTYDRFERKYAKWDRKSSTAEINHQLEAHGGSSRNCEKCGSIPDEPLRKDYFPEEPQSCLLSEVLASVIGVQHLDGGDARNPQPRT
;
A
#
# COMPACT_ATOMS: atom_id res chain seq x y z
N MET A 1 81.30 -21.68 -26.27
CA MET A 1 80.56 -22.47 -25.26
C MET A 1 81.05 -22.03 -23.91
N GLU A 2 80.40 -21.02 -23.34
CA GLU A 2 80.85 -20.30 -22.15
C GLU A 2 80.26 -20.88 -20.87
N ALA A 3 81.06 -20.78 -19.81
CA ALA A 3 80.89 -21.37 -18.50
C ALA A 3 80.36 -20.37 -17.47
N LEU A 4 79.74 -20.92 -16.41
CA LEU A 4 79.59 -20.43 -15.02
C LEU A 4 80.24 -19.06 -14.69
N LYS A 5 79.65 -18.11 -13.93
CA LYS A 5 79.29 -18.21 -12.50
C LYS A 5 78.83 -16.82 -11.96
N ARG A 6 77.79 -16.86 -11.10
CA ARG A 6 77.28 -15.91 -10.06
C ARG A 6 78.08 -14.64 -9.69
N LEU A 7 77.36 -13.52 -9.42
CA LEU A 7 77.08 -13.02 -8.06
C LEU A 7 76.01 -11.90 -8.04
N ALA A 8 75.36 -11.77 -6.89
CA ALA A 8 74.10 -11.12 -6.58
C ALA A 8 74.12 -9.58 -6.56
N SER A 9 72.95 -8.96 -6.70
CA SER A 9 72.52 -7.83 -5.85
C SER A 9 71.00 -7.64 -5.88
N LEU A 10 70.49 -7.36 -4.68
CA LEU A 10 69.12 -7.13 -4.24
C LEU A 10 68.48 -5.88 -4.85
N SER A 11 67.14 -5.89 -5.00
CA SER A 11 66.20 -4.74 -4.96
C SER A 11 64.88 -5.21 -5.59
N SER A 12 63.68 -5.11 -5.03
CA SER A 12 63.14 -4.53 -3.79
C SER A 12 61.78 -5.22 -3.58
N GLU A 13 61.55 -5.80 -2.40
CA GLU A 13 60.23 -6.26 -1.98
C GLU A 13 59.34 -5.03 -1.79
N GLU A 14 58.36 -4.85 -2.67
CA GLU A 14 57.24 -3.96 -2.40
C GLU A 14 56.33 -4.66 -1.39
N THR A 15 56.62 -4.41 -0.12
CA THR A 15 55.74 -4.75 0.99
C THR A 15 54.49 -3.89 0.83
N TYR A 16 53.40 -4.51 0.37
CA TYR A 16 52.07 -3.93 0.43
C TYR A 16 51.76 -3.73 1.92
N PHE A 17 51.81 -2.50 2.39
CA PHE A 17 51.35 -2.15 3.72
C PHE A 17 49.83 -2.23 3.68
N ASP A 18 49.28 -3.34 4.19
CA ASP A 18 47.87 -3.40 4.57
C ASP A 18 47.63 -2.31 5.62
N ASP A 19 46.87 -1.29 5.23
CA ASP A 19 46.33 -0.27 6.13
C ASP A 19 45.22 -0.94 6.95
N PRO A 20 45.38 -1.18 8.26
CA PRO A 20 44.44 -1.93 9.08
C PRO A 20 43.31 -1.01 9.57
N SER A 21 42.73 -0.23 8.65
CA SER A 21 41.71 0.79 8.95
C SER A 21 40.30 0.41 8.49
N ASP A 22 40.10 -0.76 7.87
CA ASP A 22 38.81 -1.14 7.27
C ASP A 22 38.04 -2.26 8.01
N ASP A 23 38.58 -2.79 9.12
CA ASP A 23 37.99 -3.93 9.84
C ASP A 23 36.70 -3.61 10.64
N GLU A 24 36.31 -2.33 10.76
CA GLU A 24 35.08 -1.97 11.50
C GLU A 24 33.81 -1.94 10.63
N VAL A 25 33.95 -1.80 9.31
CA VAL A 25 32.79 -1.67 8.41
C VAL A 25 32.17 -3.04 8.13
N ASP A 26 32.98 -4.08 7.93
CA ASP A 26 32.51 -5.45 7.65
C ASP A 26 31.73 -6.06 8.83
N GLY A 27 32.12 -5.74 10.07
CA GLY A 27 31.45 -6.23 11.27
C GLY A 27 30.04 -5.65 11.50
N GLU A 28 29.74 -4.44 11.00
CA GLU A 28 28.40 -3.85 11.13
C GLU A 28 27.43 -4.45 10.11
N TRP A 29 27.86 -4.66 8.86
CA TRP A 29 27.07 -5.31 7.82
C TRP A 29 26.74 -6.77 8.15
N GLU A 30 27.68 -7.52 8.74
CA GLU A 30 27.43 -8.88 9.22
C GLU A 30 26.44 -8.91 10.41
N LYS A 31 26.51 -7.94 11.32
CA LYS A 31 25.55 -7.82 12.45
C LYS A 31 24.16 -7.43 11.98
N ILE A 32 24.03 -6.55 10.99
CA ILE A 32 22.75 -6.19 10.37
C ILE A 32 22.19 -7.42 9.65
N THR A 33 23.00 -8.16 8.92
CA THR A 33 22.55 -9.36 8.21
C THR A 33 22.28 -10.56 9.13
N GLN A 34 22.49 -10.51 10.45
CA GLN A 34 22.12 -11.62 11.33
C GLN A 34 20.90 -11.34 12.22
N ASP A 35 20.60 -10.07 12.50
CA ASP A 35 19.51 -9.68 13.39
C ASP A 35 18.31 -9.09 12.61
N PRO A 36 17.15 -9.77 12.57
CA PRO A 36 15.96 -9.29 11.88
C PRO A 36 15.51 -7.89 12.32
N ALA A 37 15.68 -7.53 13.60
CA ALA A 37 15.29 -6.20 14.10
C ALA A 37 16.23 -5.11 13.56
N LYS A 38 17.52 -5.40 13.43
CA LYS A 38 18.49 -4.47 12.81
C LYS A 38 18.25 -4.31 11.31
N ARG A 39 17.89 -5.39 10.60
CA ARG A 39 17.48 -5.31 9.19
C ARG A 39 16.26 -4.43 9.00
N LEU A 40 15.22 -4.63 9.81
CA LEU A 40 14.00 -3.80 9.77
C LEU A 40 14.32 -2.32 10.02
N ALA A 41 15.13 -2.02 11.05
CA ALA A 41 15.53 -0.66 11.36
C ALA A 41 16.39 -0.03 10.25
N PHE A 42 17.28 -0.82 9.62
CA PHE A 42 18.05 -0.37 8.47
C PHE A 42 17.16 -0.06 7.27
N GLU A 43 16.25 -0.96 6.92
CA GLU A 43 15.32 -0.77 5.80
C GLU A 43 14.40 0.43 6.00
N ARG A 44 13.89 0.61 7.23
CA ARG A 44 13.15 1.81 7.61
C ARG A 44 13.98 3.08 7.37
N ARG A 45 15.23 3.12 7.83
CA ARG A 45 16.13 4.28 7.63
C ARG A 45 16.37 4.56 6.16
N CYS A 46 16.55 3.54 5.33
CA CYS A 46 16.72 3.69 3.89
C CYS A 46 15.49 4.33 3.25
N ILE A 47 14.28 3.83 3.55
CA ILE A 47 13.05 4.40 3.01
C ILE A 47 12.83 5.83 3.54
N GLU A 48 13.05 6.09 4.83
CA GLU A 48 12.94 7.44 5.39
C GLU A 48 13.91 8.44 4.72
N HIS A 49 15.14 8.01 4.41
CA HIS A 49 16.08 8.82 3.65
C HIS A 49 15.55 9.15 2.25
N GLU A 50 14.99 8.17 1.53
CA GLU A 50 14.37 8.38 0.22
C GLU A 50 13.19 9.37 0.26
N LEU A 51 12.35 9.29 1.29
CA LEU A 51 11.21 10.20 1.45
C LEU A 51 11.66 11.64 1.74
N THR A 52 12.65 11.79 2.62
CA THR A 52 13.10 13.11 3.10
C THR A 52 14.05 13.83 2.15
N HIS A 53 15.05 13.12 1.60
CA HIS A 53 16.12 13.72 0.81
C HIS A 53 15.83 13.67 -0.69
N GLU A 54 15.25 12.57 -1.17
CA GLU A 54 14.96 12.36 -2.59
C GLU A 54 13.54 12.78 -2.98
N LYS A 55 12.75 13.29 -2.01
CA LYS A 55 11.38 13.77 -2.19
C LYS A 55 10.44 12.72 -2.82
N ARG A 56 10.72 11.43 -2.56
CA ARG A 56 9.83 10.34 -2.95
C ARG A 56 8.59 10.32 -2.07
N VAL A 57 7.57 9.62 -2.53
CA VAL A 57 6.37 9.33 -1.74
C VAL A 57 6.00 7.87 -1.84
N ILE A 58 5.39 7.36 -0.77
CA ILE A 58 4.76 6.05 -0.72
C ILE A 58 3.33 6.20 -1.25
N ILE A 59 2.98 5.40 -2.24
CA ILE A 59 1.66 5.47 -2.87
C ILE A 59 0.97 4.11 -2.83
N LEU A 60 -0.22 4.07 -2.23
CA LEU A 60 -1.12 2.93 -2.32
C LEU A 60 -1.72 2.87 -3.73
N GLN A 61 -1.52 1.75 -4.41
CA GLN A 61 -2.06 1.52 -5.74
C GLN A 61 -3.01 0.33 -5.72
N ASP A 62 -4.18 0.51 -6.33
CA ASP A 62 -5.00 -0.60 -6.81
C ASP A 62 -4.54 -0.93 -8.23
N ASN A 63 -3.69 -1.93 -8.34
CA ASN A 63 -3.21 -2.41 -9.63
C ASN A 63 -3.35 -3.92 -9.61
N PRO A 64 -4.06 -4.55 -10.55
CA PRO A 64 -4.17 -6.01 -10.60
C PRO A 64 -2.95 -6.71 -11.22
N SER A 65 -1.87 -5.98 -11.55
CA SER A 65 -0.67 -6.56 -12.17
C SER A 65 -0.15 -7.78 -11.41
N THR A 66 0.05 -8.86 -12.16
CA THR A 66 0.60 -10.13 -11.69
C THR A 66 2.12 -10.15 -11.76
N ARG A 67 2.83 -9.01 -11.68
CA ARG A 67 4.29 -8.96 -11.93
C ARG A 67 5.11 -8.19 -10.89
N SER A 68 4.53 -7.83 -9.76
CA SER A 68 5.23 -7.08 -8.71
C SER A 68 5.82 -7.99 -7.64
N HIS A 69 7.08 -7.73 -7.29
CA HIS A 69 7.77 -8.36 -6.17
C HIS A 69 7.93 -7.38 -5.02
N CYS A 70 7.59 -7.81 -3.81
CA CYS A 70 7.87 -7.10 -2.58
C CYS A 70 9.37 -7.04 -2.34
N ARG A 71 9.86 -5.84 -2.07
CA ARG A 71 11.27 -5.55 -1.80
C ARG A 71 11.66 -5.75 -0.33
N PHE A 72 10.68 -5.96 0.55
CA PHE A 72 10.93 -6.18 1.97
C PHE A 72 11.82 -7.40 2.20
N TRP A 73 12.91 -7.22 2.96
CA TRP A 73 13.96 -8.22 3.07
C TRP A 73 13.44 -9.54 3.69
N GLU A 74 12.57 -9.44 4.71
CA GLU A 74 11.96 -10.59 5.39
C GLU A 74 10.72 -11.13 4.65
N CYS A 75 10.32 -10.54 3.51
CA CYS A 75 9.22 -11.08 2.71
C CYS A 75 9.68 -12.29 1.89
N ILE A 76 9.36 -13.48 2.39
CA ILE A 76 9.63 -14.77 1.75
C ILE A 76 8.40 -15.17 0.94
N PRO A 77 8.33 -14.80 -0.35
CA PRO A 77 8.52 -15.80 -1.41
C PRO A 77 9.63 -15.47 -2.41
N THR A 78 10.30 -14.32 -2.25
CA THR A 78 11.15 -13.69 -3.28
C THR A 78 12.34 -14.53 -3.73
N LYS A 79 12.78 -15.51 -2.93
CA LYS A 79 14.02 -16.27 -3.18
C LYS A 79 13.84 -17.67 -3.77
N LEU A 80 12.66 -18.27 -3.74
CA LEU A 80 12.51 -19.71 -4.02
C LEU A 80 11.76 -20.06 -5.30
N SER A 81 10.80 -19.25 -5.77
CA SER A 81 9.97 -19.60 -6.93
C SER A 81 10.21 -18.77 -8.18
N GLY A 82 10.76 -17.55 -8.06
CA GLY A 82 10.82 -16.59 -9.17
C GLY A 82 9.45 -16.02 -9.58
N GLU A 83 8.37 -16.45 -8.91
CA GLU A 83 7.03 -15.94 -9.14
C GLU A 83 6.79 -14.61 -8.37
N PRO A 84 5.90 -13.74 -8.89
CA PRO A 84 5.43 -12.56 -8.16
C PRO A 84 4.87 -12.96 -6.80
N ASN A 85 5.35 -12.30 -5.74
CA ASN A 85 4.90 -12.56 -4.37
C ASN A 85 3.74 -11.66 -3.94
N ILE A 86 3.54 -10.51 -4.60
CA ILE A 86 2.39 -9.65 -4.35
C ILE A 86 1.24 -10.12 -5.23
N ARG A 87 0.35 -10.92 -4.64
CA ARG A 87 -0.86 -11.44 -5.28
C ARG A 87 -2.10 -10.59 -5.00
N SER A 88 -2.03 -9.71 -4.00
CA SER A 88 -3.07 -8.75 -3.68
C SER A 88 -3.22 -7.70 -4.78
N ALA A 89 -4.44 -7.21 -4.98
CA ALA A 89 -4.74 -6.08 -5.87
C ALA A 89 -4.13 -4.76 -5.36
N PHE A 90 -3.89 -4.69 -4.05
CA PHE A 90 -3.31 -3.53 -3.39
C PHE A 90 -1.83 -3.71 -3.12
N ARG A 91 -1.07 -2.64 -3.32
CA ARG A 91 0.36 -2.61 -3.01
C ARG A 91 0.83 -1.18 -2.77
N PHE A 92 1.91 -1.04 -2.02
CA PHE A 92 2.64 0.22 -1.93
C PHE A 92 3.71 0.30 -2.98
N ASN A 93 3.89 1.49 -3.54
CA ASN A 93 4.98 1.83 -4.44
C ASN A 93 5.69 3.08 -3.92
N VAL A 94 6.99 2.98 -3.67
CA VAL A 94 7.83 4.15 -3.36
C VAL A 94 8.29 4.74 -4.68
N LYS A 95 7.73 5.90 -5.06
CA LYS A 95 7.99 6.53 -6.35
C LYS A 95 8.36 8.00 -6.20
N ASP A 96 9.23 8.47 -7.08
CA ASP A 96 9.50 9.89 -7.26
C ASP A 96 8.36 10.51 -8.09
N LEU A 97 7.75 11.58 -7.56
CA LEU A 97 6.71 12.36 -8.24
C LEU A 97 7.26 13.60 -8.94
N SER A 98 8.56 13.88 -8.84
CA SER A 98 9.19 15.09 -9.39
C SER A 98 9.16 15.17 -10.91
N GLY A 99 8.65 14.13 -11.60
CA GLY A 99 8.29 14.21 -13.01
C GLY A 99 9.48 14.50 -13.91
N ARG A 100 10.72 14.22 -13.47
CA ARG A 100 11.87 14.25 -14.37
C ARG A 100 11.70 13.09 -15.34
N TYR A 101 11.07 13.41 -16.46
CA TYR A 101 10.99 12.64 -17.69
C TYR A 101 12.29 11.83 -17.83
N TYR A 102 12.19 10.49 -17.85
CA TYR A 102 13.28 9.51 -17.91
C TYR A 102 13.90 8.95 -16.61
N CYS A 103 13.25 9.04 -15.44
CA CYS A 103 13.69 8.23 -14.29
C CYS A 103 13.47 6.73 -14.55
N LEU A 104 14.49 6.09 -15.12
CA LEU A 104 14.76 4.66 -15.31
C LEU A 104 14.77 3.84 -14.01
N GLU A 105 14.32 4.42 -12.90
CA GLU A 105 14.33 3.72 -11.63
C GLU A 105 13.16 2.74 -11.57
N PRO A 106 13.44 1.47 -11.27
CA PRO A 106 12.39 0.47 -11.16
C PRO A 106 11.46 0.82 -9.99
N ASN A 107 10.16 0.68 -10.21
CA ASN A 107 9.16 0.79 -9.15
C ASN A 107 9.54 -0.11 -7.95
N LYS A 108 9.50 0.46 -6.75
CA LYS A 108 9.81 -0.24 -5.51
C LYS A 108 8.50 -0.65 -4.86
N TYR A 109 8.06 -1.87 -5.17
CA TYR A 109 6.81 -2.40 -4.66
C TYR A 109 6.98 -3.11 -3.31
N TYR A 110 5.96 -2.96 -2.47
CA TYR A 110 5.84 -3.61 -1.17
C TYR A 110 4.41 -4.11 -0.95
N HIS A 111 4.28 -5.24 -0.27
CA HIS A 111 3.00 -5.64 0.32
C HIS A 111 2.55 -4.58 1.34
N VAL A 112 1.24 -4.49 1.55
CA VAL A 112 0.70 -3.54 2.53
C VAL A 112 1.13 -3.94 3.94
N SER A 113 0.97 -5.22 4.29
CA SER A 113 1.37 -5.72 5.61
C SER A 113 2.88 -5.60 5.88
N CYS A 114 3.73 -5.79 4.86
CA CYS A 114 5.18 -5.57 5.02
C CYS A 114 5.50 -4.10 5.32
N MET A 115 4.79 -3.17 4.69
CA MET A 115 5.04 -1.75 4.94
C MET A 115 4.52 -1.30 6.31
N GLU A 116 3.45 -1.91 6.80
CA GLU A 116 2.99 -1.76 8.21
C GLU A 116 4.01 -2.29 9.21
N GLN A 117 4.78 -3.34 8.86
CA GLN A 117 5.88 -3.83 9.71
C GLN A 117 7.07 -2.87 9.72
N ILE A 118 7.44 -2.30 8.57
CA ILE A 118 8.54 -1.32 8.46
C ILE A 118 8.15 -0.02 9.19
N PHE A 119 6.90 0.43 9.01
CA PHE A 119 6.35 1.64 9.60
C PHE A 119 5.11 1.31 10.42
N PRO A 120 5.27 1.01 11.72
CA PRO A 120 4.14 0.77 12.62
C PRO A 120 3.18 1.96 12.71
N ASP A 121 3.68 3.18 12.50
CA ASP A 121 2.90 4.41 12.47
C ASP A 121 2.80 4.97 11.05
N LEU A 122 1.90 4.38 10.26
CA LEU A 122 1.55 4.91 8.94
C LEU A 122 0.81 6.25 9.03
N ALA A 123 0.17 6.56 10.16
CA ALA A 123 -0.55 7.82 10.34
C ALA A 123 0.40 9.01 10.28
N ALA A 124 1.57 8.92 10.93
CA ALA A 124 2.60 9.94 10.85
C ALA A 124 3.09 10.20 9.41
N LEU A 125 3.16 9.16 8.57
CA LEU A 125 3.52 9.32 7.15
C LEU A 125 2.44 10.06 6.35
N ILE A 126 1.16 9.85 6.68
CA ILE A 126 0.04 10.59 6.07
C ILE A 126 0.11 12.06 6.49
N GLU A 127 0.39 12.33 7.76
CA GLU A 127 0.50 13.70 8.29
C GLU A 127 1.61 14.50 7.63
N ARG A 128 2.75 13.86 7.36
CA ARG A 128 3.85 14.47 6.61
C ARG A 128 3.56 14.61 5.11
N GLY A 129 2.53 13.93 4.61
CA GLY A 129 2.21 13.89 3.18
C GLY A 129 3.11 12.98 2.36
N ASP A 130 3.88 12.11 3.03
CA ASP A 130 4.78 11.12 2.45
C ASP A 130 4.01 9.88 1.97
N LEU A 131 2.87 9.57 2.61
CA LEU A 131 1.99 8.45 2.26
C LEU A 131 0.68 8.95 1.64
N ARG A 132 0.37 8.46 0.44
CA ARG A 132 -0.83 8.86 -0.34
C ARG A 132 -1.50 7.66 -1.00
N MET A 133 -2.74 7.87 -1.44
CA MET A 133 -3.48 6.92 -2.28
C MET A 133 -3.47 7.38 -3.73
N ASP A 134 -3.24 6.47 -4.68
CA ASP A 134 -3.33 6.72 -6.12
C ASP A 134 -4.76 6.42 -6.59
N GLY A 135 -5.63 7.41 -6.58
CA GLY A 135 -6.90 7.30 -7.29
C GLY A 135 -6.59 7.29 -8.79
N VAL A 136 -6.30 6.12 -9.36
CA VAL A 136 -5.95 6.01 -10.78
C VAL A 136 -7.12 6.59 -11.57
N THR A 137 -6.88 7.72 -12.23
CA THR A 137 -7.79 8.22 -13.25
C THR A 137 -7.58 7.31 -14.45
N GLN A 138 -8.38 6.25 -14.56
CA GLN A 138 -8.27 5.31 -15.67
C GLN A 138 -8.98 5.96 -16.85
N MET A 139 -8.18 6.53 -17.75
CA MET A 139 -8.69 7.12 -18.98
C MET A 139 -9.05 5.98 -19.93
N THR A 140 -10.33 5.63 -20.01
CA THR A 140 -10.84 4.82 -21.13
C THR A 140 -11.22 5.78 -22.25
N SER A 141 -11.12 5.34 -23.50
CA SER A 141 -11.49 6.14 -24.69
C SER A 141 -12.95 6.64 -24.68
N ALA A 142 -13.78 6.16 -23.75
CA ALA A 142 -15.20 6.47 -23.65
C ALA A 142 -15.62 7.20 -22.36
N SER A 143 -14.79 7.29 -21.32
CA SER A 143 -15.16 8.00 -20.08
C SER A 143 -13.96 8.31 -19.16
N TRP A 144 -14.06 9.42 -18.44
CA TRP A 144 -13.21 9.73 -17.29
C TRP A 144 -13.71 8.92 -16.08
N GLN A 145 -13.27 7.68 -15.94
CA GLN A 145 -13.53 6.92 -14.72
C GLN A 145 -12.38 7.16 -13.74
N ILE A 146 -12.62 8.03 -12.77
CA ILE A 146 -11.79 8.07 -11.56
C ILE A 146 -12.10 6.76 -10.83
N SER A 147 -11.15 5.82 -10.83
CA SER A 147 -11.19 4.68 -9.93
C SER A 147 -11.11 5.24 -8.52
N ARG A 148 -12.26 5.37 -7.86
CA ARG A 148 -12.33 5.75 -6.45
C ARG A 148 -12.13 4.48 -5.64
N PHE A 149 -11.26 4.56 -4.63
CA PHE A 149 -11.16 3.50 -3.66
C PHE A 149 -12.48 3.37 -2.90
N HIS A 150 -12.71 2.21 -2.30
CA HIS A 150 -13.83 2.02 -1.40
C HIS A 150 -13.83 3.09 -0.29
N ASN A 151 -14.99 3.63 0.07
CA ASN A 151 -15.13 4.72 1.05
C ASN A 151 -14.42 4.45 2.39
N ALA A 152 -14.40 3.19 2.84
CA ALA A 152 -13.67 2.77 4.05
C ALA A 152 -12.15 3.02 3.96
N ILE A 153 -11.56 2.86 2.77
CA ILE A 153 -10.14 3.11 2.53
C ILE A 153 -9.90 4.61 2.51
N GLU A 154 -10.75 5.37 1.80
CA GLU A 154 -10.63 6.84 1.76
C GLU A 154 -10.72 7.45 3.18
N ASP A 155 -11.67 6.98 3.98
CA ASP A 155 -11.82 7.44 5.36
C ASP A 155 -10.64 6.98 6.24
N TRP A 156 -10.01 5.82 5.97
CA TRP A 156 -8.77 5.42 6.65
C TRP A 156 -7.63 6.42 6.45
N PHE A 157 -7.45 6.91 5.22
CA PHE A 157 -6.47 7.97 4.93
C PHE A 157 -6.90 9.32 5.56
N ARG A 158 -8.18 9.68 5.45
CA ARG A 158 -8.72 10.94 5.99
C ARG A 158 -8.58 11.04 7.50
N TYR A 159 -8.87 9.95 8.21
CA TYR A 159 -8.79 9.88 9.68
C TYR A 159 -7.48 9.30 10.19
N LYS A 160 -6.47 9.19 9.32
CA LYS A 160 -5.07 8.88 9.62
C LYS A 160 -4.93 7.57 10.41
N GLY A 161 -5.35 6.46 9.82
CA GLY A 161 -5.26 5.15 10.46
C GLY A 161 -6.57 4.65 11.11
N ARG A 162 -7.67 5.40 10.93
CA ARG A 162 -8.97 5.05 11.51
C ARG A 162 -10.04 4.91 10.45
N SER A 163 -10.86 3.86 10.55
CA SER A 163 -12.01 3.69 9.66
C SER A 163 -13.20 3.09 10.39
N PHE A 164 -14.33 3.05 9.70
CA PHE A 164 -15.52 2.36 10.16
C PHE A 164 -15.53 0.94 9.59
N ASP A 165 -16.26 0.03 10.24
CA ASP A 165 -16.48 -1.32 9.72
C ASP A 165 -17.03 -1.26 8.28
N VAL A 166 -16.41 -2.02 7.38
CA VAL A 166 -16.81 -2.10 5.96
C VAL A 166 -18.30 -2.46 5.83
N LYS A 167 -18.80 -3.33 6.72
CA LYS A 167 -20.22 -3.73 6.73
C LYS A 167 -21.17 -2.56 7.00
N THR A 168 -20.71 -1.52 7.68
CA THR A 168 -21.49 -0.29 7.92
C THR A 168 -21.71 0.48 6.63
N TYR A 169 -20.65 0.60 5.81
CA TYR A 169 -20.76 1.17 4.46
C TYR A 169 -21.71 0.35 3.60
N ASP A 170 -21.55 -0.97 3.54
CA ASP A 170 -22.43 -1.85 2.76
C ASP A 170 -23.91 -1.73 3.18
N ARG A 171 -24.16 -1.56 4.48
CA ARG A 171 -25.51 -1.40 5.02
C ARG A 171 -26.10 -0.05 4.62
N PHE A 172 -25.32 1.02 4.76
CA PHE A 172 -25.72 2.37 4.38
C PHE A 172 -25.99 2.45 2.88
N GLU A 173 -25.08 1.98 2.03
CA GLU A 173 -25.21 2.01 0.57
C GLU A 173 -26.43 1.22 0.10
N ARG A 174 -26.69 0.03 0.67
CA ARG A 174 -27.91 -0.74 0.35
C ARG A 174 -29.19 -0.01 0.75
N LYS A 175 -29.19 0.68 1.90
CA LYS A 175 -30.35 1.43 2.37
C LYS A 175 -30.57 2.69 1.54
N TYR A 176 -29.51 3.40 1.23
CA TYR A 176 -29.53 4.57 0.36
C TYR A 176 -29.99 4.21 -1.05
N ALA A 177 -29.42 3.17 -1.67
CA ALA A 177 -29.86 2.71 -3.00
C ALA A 177 -31.32 2.27 -3.04
N LYS A 178 -31.83 1.66 -1.96
CA LYS A 178 -33.25 1.30 -1.84
C LYS A 178 -34.13 2.55 -1.71
N TRP A 179 -33.70 3.53 -0.94
CA TRP A 179 -34.39 4.81 -0.79
C TRP A 179 -34.39 5.58 -2.12
N ASP A 180 -33.24 5.71 -2.77
CA ASP A 180 -33.04 6.42 -4.04
C ASP A 180 -33.97 5.87 -5.14
N ARG A 181 -34.04 4.54 -5.28
CA ARG A 181 -35.00 3.89 -6.20
C ARG A 181 -36.44 4.25 -5.87
N LYS A 182 -36.84 4.19 -4.60
CA LYS A 182 -38.22 4.48 -4.17
C LYS A 182 -38.57 5.96 -4.34
N SER A 183 -37.67 6.85 -3.96
CA SER A 183 -37.82 8.30 -4.10
C SER A 183 -37.91 8.68 -5.57
N SER A 184 -37.05 8.11 -6.41
CA SER A 184 -37.07 8.31 -7.87
C SER A 184 -38.38 7.80 -8.49
N THR A 185 -38.84 6.60 -8.14
CA THR A 185 -40.13 6.08 -8.64
C THR A 185 -41.30 6.98 -8.20
N ALA A 186 -41.31 7.43 -6.95
CA ALA A 186 -42.36 8.31 -6.43
C ALA A 186 -42.38 9.66 -7.17
N GLU A 187 -41.20 10.25 -7.41
CA GLU A 187 -41.05 11.49 -8.17
C GLU A 187 -41.56 11.35 -9.61
N ILE A 188 -41.17 10.26 -10.30
CA ILE A 188 -41.61 10.00 -11.68
C ILE A 188 -43.14 9.85 -11.73
N ASN A 189 -43.73 9.07 -10.82
CA ASN A 189 -45.18 8.87 -10.77
C ASN A 189 -45.91 10.19 -10.50
N HIS A 190 -45.40 11.01 -9.57
CA HIS A 190 -45.96 12.33 -9.26
C HIS A 190 -46.00 13.24 -10.49
N GLN A 191 -44.92 13.27 -11.28
CA GLN A 191 -44.85 14.04 -12.52
C GLN A 191 -45.79 13.50 -13.61
N LEU A 192 -45.90 12.16 -13.76
CA LEU A 192 -46.76 11.53 -14.75
C LEU A 192 -48.25 11.75 -14.46
N GLU A 193 -48.65 11.77 -13.19
CA GLU A 193 -50.03 12.01 -12.79
C GLU A 193 -50.40 13.51 -12.77
N ALA A 194 -49.47 14.39 -13.17
CA ALA A 194 -49.63 15.84 -13.29
C ALA A 194 -50.17 16.52 -12.02
N HIS A 195 -49.86 15.96 -10.86
CA HIS A 195 -50.14 16.62 -9.59
C HIS A 195 -49.19 17.81 -9.48
N GLY A 196 -49.69 19.03 -9.65
CA GLY A 196 -48.86 20.23 -9.47
C GLY A 196 -48.25 20.28 -8.05
N GLY A 197 -47.07 20.89 -7.92
CA GLY A 197 -46.40 21.05 -6.62
C GLY A 197 -45.39 19.95 -6.28
N SER A 198 -44.97 19.87 -5.01
CA SER A 198 -43.91 18.97 -4.54
C SER A 198 -44.42 17.54 -4.30
N SER A 199 -43.64 16.56 -4.73
CA SER A 199 -43.88 15.13 -4.50
C SER A 199 -43.75 14.70 -3.03
N ARG A 200 -42.99 15.43 -2.20
CA ARG A 200 -42.73 15.05 -0.80
C ARG A 200 -43.99 15.00 0.07
N ASN A 201 -44.96 15.89 -0.18
CA ASN A 201 -46.18 16.04 0.61
C ASN A 201 -47.44 15.91 -0.26
N CYS A 202 -47.36 15.21 -1.39
CA CYS A 202 -48.51 15.03 -2.26
C CYS A 202 -49.52 14.09 -1.58
N GLU A 203 -50.71 14.60 -1.26
CA GLU A 203 -51.79 13.84 -0.60
C GLU A 203 -52.21 12.60 -1.40
N LYS A 204 -51.94 12.59 -2.72
CA LYS A 204 -52.34 11.51 -3.64
C LYS A 204 -51.22 10.49 -3.92
N CYS A 205 -49.95 10.90 -3.86
CA CYS A 205 -48.81 10.03 -4.19
C CYS A 205 -48.23 9.30 -2.97
N GLY A 206 -48.72 9.60 -1.76
CA GLY A 206 -48.19 9.05 -0.52
C GLY A 206 -46.87 9.70 -0.10
N SER A 207 -46.43 9.40 1.13
CA SER A 207 -45.20 9.98 1.69
C SER A 207 -43.95 9.33 1.08
N ILE A 208 -43.04 10.15 0.56
CA ILE A 208 -41.69 9.70 0.22
C ILE A 208 -40.97 9.35 1.52
N PRO A 209 -40.36 8.15 1.65
CA PRO A 209 -39.60 7.81 2.85
C PRO A 209 -38.45 8.81 3.05
N ASP A 210 -38.12 9.09 4.31
CA ASP A 210 -37.00 9.99 4.63
C ASP A 210 -35.67 9.42 4.12
N GLU A 211 -34.79 10.35 3.72
CA GLU A 211 -33.44 10.03 3.26
C GLU A 211 -32.63 9.39 4.39
N PRO A 212 -31.97 8.23 4.16
CA PRO A 212 -31.09 7.63 5.15
C PRO A 212 -29.94 8.58 5.50
N LEU A 213 -29.87 9.03 6.76
CA LEU A 213 -28.83 9.94 7.19
C LEU A 213 -27.58 9.16 7.60
N ARG A 214 -26.40 9.64 7.18
CA ARG A 214 -25.12 8.97 7.49
C ARG A 214 -24.92 8.78 9.01
N LYS A 215 -25.28 9.78 9.82
CA LYS A 215 -25.18 9.71 11.30
C LYS A 215 -25.98 8.56 11.95
N ASP A 216 -26.98 8.02 11.27
CA ASP A 216 -27.80 6.93 11.81
C ASP A 216 -27.13 5.55 11.64
N TYR A 217 -26.09 5.47 10.82
CA TYR A 217 -25.38 4.24 10.48
C TYR A 217 -23.95 4.23 11.01
N PHE A 218 -23.29 5.40 10.97
CA PHE A 218 -21.90 5.54 11.36
C PHE A 218 -21.82 6.05 12.81
N PRO A 219 -21.00 5.43 13.68
CA PRO A 219 -20.74 5.97 15.00
C PRO A 219 -20.02 7.33 14.90
N GLU A 220 -20.03 8.09 15.99
CA GLU A 220 -19.41 9.43 16.03
C GLU A 220 -17.92 9.39 15.72
N GLU A 221 -17.22 8.35 16.22
CA GLU A 221 -15.78 8.21 16.01
C GLU A 221 -15.44 6.88 15.29
N PRO A 222 -14.53 6.94 14.28
CA PRO A 222 -14.00 5.74 13.62
C PRO A 222 -12.99 5.02 14.53
N GLN A 223 -12.82 3.72 14.28
CA GLN A 223 -11.91 2.88 15.07
C GLN A 223 -10.53 2.81 14.44
N SER A 224 -9.49 2.70 15.27
CA SER A 224 -8.13 2.42 14.81
C SER A 224 -8.06 1.00 14.25
N CYS A 225 -7.51 0.84 13.05
CA CYS A 225 -7.36 -0.46 12.41
C CYS A 225 -6.17 -0.44 11.45
N LEU A 226 -5.64 -1.62 11.14
CA LEU A 226 -4.59 -1.74 10.13
C LEU A 226 -5.20 -1.51 8.74
N LEU A 227 -4.43 -0.91 7.84
CA LEU A 227 -4.85 -0.73 6.45
C LEU A 227 -5.04 -2.09 5.78
N SER A 228 -4.17 -3.06 6.07
CA SER A 228 -4.30 -4.43 5.56
C SER A 228 -5.62 -5.09 5.94
N GLU A 229 -6.14 -4.85 7.16
CA GLU A 229 -7.44 -5.34 7.62
C GLU A 229 -8.61 -4.69 6.88
N VAL A 230 -8.56 -3.37 6.67
CA VAL A 230 -9.58 -2.63 5.91
C VAL A 230 -9.62 -3.13 4.47
N LEU A 231 -8.46 -3.25 3.83
CA LEU A 231 -8.35 -3.71 2.45
C LEU A 231 -8.82 -5.16 2.32
N ALA A 232 -8.44 -6.05 3.24
CA ALA A 232 -8.90 -7.43 3.27
C ALA A 232 -10.43 -7.51 3.40
N SER A 233 -11.01 -6.69 4.27
CA SER A 233 -12.46 -6.61 4.48
C SER A 233 -13.21 -6.11 3.24
N VAL A 234 -12.65 -5.13 2.52
CA VAL A 234 -13.23 -4.60 1.27
C VAL A 234 -13.29 -5.65 0.16
N ILE A 235 -12.25 -6.49 0.03
CA ILE A 235 -12.21 -7.56 -0.98
C ILE A 235 -12.82 -8.88 -0.49
N GLY A 236 -13.25 -8.95 0.78
CA GLY A 236 -13.88 -10.12 1.36
C GLY A 236 -12.94 -11.29 1.66
N VAL A 237 -11.66 -11.03 1.94
CA VAL A 237 -10.67 -12.06 2.34
C VAL A 237 -10.27 -11.90 3.80
N GLN A 238 -9.75 -12.97 4.43
CA GLN A 238 -9.26 -12.91 5.82
C GLN A 238 -7.90 -12.20 5.93
N HIS A 239 -7.00 -12.46 4.97
CA HIS A 239 -5.67 -11.87 4.94
C HIS A 239 -5.39 -11.33 3.55
N LEU A 240 -5.00 -10.06 3.48
CA LEU A 240 -4.73 -9.38 2.23
C LEU A 240 -3.55 -10.01 1.48
N ASP A 241 -2.44 -10.18 2.19
CA ASP A 241 -1.20 -10.71 1.67
C ASP A 241 -1.13 -12.21 1.99
N GLY A 242 -1.97 -12.99 1.31
CA GLY A 242 -2.08 -14.43 1.49
C GLY A 242 -0.76 -15.15 1.28
N GLY A 243 0.00 -15.34 2.35
CA GLY A 243 1.01 -16.38 2.45
C GLY A 243 0.29 -17.73 2.54
N ASP A 244 0.61 -18.63 1.62
CA ASP A 244 0.21 -20.03 1.70
C ASP A 244 0.79 -20.57 3.02
N ALA A 245 -0.03 -20.64 4.07
CA ALA A 245 0.33 -21.28 5.33
C ALA A 245 0.45 -22.78 5.07
N ARG A 246 1.50 -23.19 4.36
CA ARG A 246 1.93 -24.58 4.34
C ARG A 246 2.45 -24.88 5.72
N ASN A 247 1.55 -25.41 6.54
CA ASN A 247 1.87 -26.24 7.69
C ASN A 247 3.16 -27.02 7.41
N PRO A 248 4.25 -26.80 8.17
CA PRO A 248 5.32 -27.79 8.19
C PRO A 248 4.74 -29.01 8.91
N GLN A 249 4.12 -29.92 8.16
CA GLN A 249 3.91 -31.25 8.70
C GLN A 249 5.29 -31.84 9.03
N PRO A 250 5.51 -32.32 10.26
CA PRO A 250 6.72 -33.04 10.57
C PRO A 250 6.74 -34.29 9.71
N ARG A 251 7.75 -34.42 8.84
CA ARG A 251 8.06 -35.69 8.22
C ARG A 251 8.55 -36.61 9.32
N THR A 252 7.70 -37.58 9.69
CA THR A 252 8.11 -38.82 10.38
C THR A 252 8.96 -39.66 9.46
#